data_AF-A0A8H7S9X3-F1
#
_entry.id   AF-A0A8H7S9X3-F1
#
_cell.length_a   1.000
_cell.length_b   1.000
_cell.length_c   1.000
_cell.angle_alpha   90.00
_cell.angle_beta   90.00
_cell.angle_gamma   90.00
#
_symmetry.space_group_name_H-M   'P 1'
#
loop_
_entity.id
_entity.type
_entity.pdbx_description
1 polymer ?
#
loop_
_entity_poly.entity_id
_entity_poly.type
_entity_poly.pdbx_seq_one_letter_code
_entity_poly.pdbx_strand_id
1 'polypeptide(L)'
;MSASMPSSTRASPTLLSDNNKDKSTMDNSSTVFQKNDFAFMQDFHRIVELMLNGSNQEEIGKAVAQMDDRFDNARRILQELPGLQYVEEEQDAILKQETAVLETKKQQLKKYMELAPFTGSLEQKEKQEENTMTM
;
A
#
# COMPACT_ATOMS: atom_id res chain seq x y z
N MET A 1 -52.10 35.25 21.43
CA MET A 1 -51.09 34.25 21.83
C MET A 1 -50.79 33.43 20.60
N SER A 2 -49.82 33.83 19.76
CA SER A 2 -48.38 33.44 19.79
C SER A 2 -48.22 31.93 19.53
N ALA A 3 -47.39 31.37 18.64
CA ALA A 3 -46.23 31.85 17.87
C ALA A 3 -46.06 30.94 16.61
N SER A 4 -45.72 31.47 15.43
CA SER A 4 -44.36 31.56 14.85
C SER A 4 -43.71 30.22 14.48
N MET A 5 -43.74 29.89 13.18
CA MET A 5 -42.93 28.82 12.57
C MET A 5 -41.60 29.40 12.06
N PRO A 6 -40.43 28.84 12.42
CA PRO A 6 -39.19 29.17 11.72
C PRO A 6 -39.01 28.28 10.48
N SER A 7 -39.03 28.93 9.31
CA SER A 7 -38.47 28.41 8.06
C SER A 7 -36.95 28.25 8.22
N SER A 8 -36.46 27.02 8.22
CA SER A 8 -35.02 26.70 8.22
C SER A 8 -34.59 26.36 6.79
N THR A 9 -34.20 27.39 6.03
CA THR A 9 -33.41 27.24 4.81
C THR A 9 -32.01 26.73 5.18
N ARG A 10 -31.80 25.41 5.09
CA ARG A 10 -30.47 24.83 5.16
C ARG A 10 -29.73 25.16 3.86
N ALA A 11 -28.84 26.15 3.93
CA ALA A 11 -27.91 26.45 2.85
C ALA A 11 -27.01 25.25 2.57
N SER A 12 -26.94 24.85 1.30
CA SER A 12 -25.97 23.88 0.79
C SER A 12 -24.56 24.47 0.87
N PRO A 13 -23.53 23.70 1.25
CA PRO A 13 -22.16 24.17 1.12
C PRO A 13 -21.75 24.12 -0.35
N THR A 14 -21.53 25.29 -0.94
CA THR A 14 -20.88 25.44 -2.24
C THR A 14 -19.41 25.07 -2.08
N LEU A 15 -19.01 23.90 -2.60
CA LEU A 15 -17.61 23.55 -2.78
C LEU A 15 -17.03 24.39 -3.92
N LEU A 16 -16.23 25.39 -3.57
CA LEU A 16 -15.30 26.05 -4.48
C LEU A 16 -14.18 25.06 -4.81
N SER A 17 -14.29 24.37 -5.93
CA SER A 17 -13.16 23.66 -6.54
C SER A 17 -12.31 24.68 -7.30
N ASP A 18 -11.32 25.24 -6.61
CA ASP A 18 -10.28 26.03 -7.24
C ASP A 18 -9.31 25.09 -7.96
N ASN A 19 -9.15 25.36 -9.26
CA ASN A 19 -8.21 24.70 -10.14
C ASN A 19 -6.79 25.04 -9.68
N ASN A 20 -6.06 24.06 -9.14
CA ASN A 20 -4.61 24.04 -9.29
C ASN A 20 -4.14 22.69 -9.82
N LYS A 21 -3.80 22.78 -11.10
CA LYS A 21 -3.09 21.84 -11.94
C LYS A 21 -1.67 21.70 -11.41
N ASP A 22 -1.44 20.76 -10.49
CA ASP A 22 -0.12 20.18 -10.31
C ASP A 22 -0.16 18.68 -10.54
N LYS A 23 0.52 18.32 -11.62
CA LYS A 23 0.75 17.00 -12.16
C LYS A 23 1.59 16.19 -11.15
N SER A 24 0.95 15.63 -10.12
CA SER A 24 1.47 14.40 -9.52
C SER A 24 0.94 13.24 -10.37
N THR A 25 1.69 12.95 -11.44
CA THR A 25 1.69 11.59 -11.99
C THR A 25 1.91 10.65 -10.81
N MET A 26 0.84 9.97 -10.40
CA MET A 26 0.94 8.76 -9.59
C MET A 26 1.77 7.76 -10.38
N ASP A 27 3.09 7.86 -10.29
CA ASP A 27 3.95 6.70 -10.44
C ASP A 27 3.67 5.81 -9.23
N ASN A 28 2.60 5.01 -9.34
CA ASN A 28 2.34 3.84 -8.51
C ASN A 28 3.35 2.73 -8.84
N SER A 29 4.63 3.07 -9.04
CA SER A 29 5.70 2.12 -8.80
C SER A 29 5.77 1.99 -7.29
N SER A 30 5.01 1.05 -6.73
CA SER A 30 5.22 0.58 -5.36
C SER A 30 6.72 0.39 -5.20
N THR A 31 7.36 1.23 -4.40
CA THR A 31 8.77 1.16 -4.01
C THR A 31 8.92 -0.05 -3.10
N VAL A 32 8.80 -1.23 -3.72
CA VAL A 32 8.88 -2.51 -3.03
C VAL A 32 10.28 -2.63 -2.47
N PHE A 33 10.37 -2.81 -1.15
CA PHE A 33 11.63 -3.08 -0.47
C PHE A 33 12.29 -4.34 -1.04
N GLN A 34 13.44 -4.19 -1.69
CA GLN A 34 14.30 -5.31 -2.06
C GLN A 34 15.61 -5.24 -1.30
N LYS A 35 15.96 -6.31 -0.59
CA LYS A 35 17.20 -6.38 0.20
C LYS A 35 18.45 -6.11 -0.64
N ASN A 36 18.43 -6.47 -1.92
CA ASN A 36 19.55 -6.29 -2.85
C ASN A 36 19.82 -4.81 -3.16
N ASP A 37 18.83 -3.92 -3.02
CA ASP A 37 19.02 -2.49 -3.26
C ASP A 37 19.94 -1.85 -2.21
N PHE A 38 20.06 -2.49 -1.04
CA PHE A 38 20.92 -2.08 0.08
C PHE A 38 22.32 -2.73 0.05
N ALA A 39 22.64 -3.50 -1.00
CA ALA A 39 23.94 -4.13 -1.16
C ALA A 39 24.90 -3.21 -1.94
N PHE A 40 25.53 -2.26 -1.23
CA PHE A 40 26.44 -1.26 -1.82
C PHE A 40 27.91 -1.70 -1.92
N MET A 41 28.27 -2.81 -1.27
CA MET A 41 29.67 -3.25 -1.18
C MET A 41 30.30 -3.54 -2.55
N GLN A 42 29.51 -4.04 -3.50
CA GLN A 42 29.96 -4.32 -4.87
C GLN A 42 30.31 -3.02 -5.62
N ASP A 43 29.47 -1.99 -5.47
CA ASP A 43 29.69 -0.69 -6.12
C ASP A 43 30.89 0.03 -5.53
N PHE A 44 31.06 -0.04 -4.20
CA PHE A 44 32.23 0.50 -3.53
C PHE A 44 33.52 -0.19 -3.99
N HIS A 45 33.52 -1.52 -4.08
CA HIS A 45 34.68 -2.27 -4.58
C HIS A 45 35.03 -1.87 -6.02
N ARG A 46 34.02 -1.71 -6.88
CA ARG A 46 34.20 -1.25 -8.26
C ARG A 46 34.81 0.16 -8.33
N ILE A 47 34.38 1.09 -7.47
CA ILE A 47 34.96 2.44 -7.41
C ILE A 47 36.44 2.38 -6.98
N VAL A 48 36.76 1.56 -5.99
CA VAL A 48 38.14 1.36 -5.52
C VAL A 48 39.02 0.76 -6.62
N GLU A 49 38.52 -0.24 -7.37
CA GLU A 49 39.23 -0.80 -8.52
C GLU A 49 39.48 0.24 -9.62
N LEU A 50 38.49 1.07 -9.94
CA LEU A 50 38.63 2.16 -10.92
C LEU A 50 39.68 3.18 -10.47
N MET A 51 39.76 3.49 -9.18
CA MET A 51 40.80 4.35 -8.62
C MET A 51 42.19 3.72 -8.71
N LEU A 52 42.33 2.44 -8.35
CA LEU A 52 43.61 1.73 -8.33
C LEU A 52 44.17 1.49 -9.74
N ASN A 53 43.29 1.24 -10.71
CA ASN A 53 43.67 1.01 -12.10
C ASN A 53 43.99 2.31 -12.88
N GLY A 54 43.85 3.47 -12.23
CA GLY A 54 44.11 4.77 -12.85
C GLY A 54 43.10 5.14 -13.93
N SER A 55 41.86 4.65 -13.83
CA SER A 55 40.78 5.02 -14.75
C SER A 55 40.51 6.53 -14.73
N ASN A 56 39.92 7.04 -15.82
CA ASN A 56 39.59 8.44 -15.96
C ASN A 56 38.71 8.93 -14.80
N GLN A 57 39.02 10.12 -14.29
CA GLN A 57 38.30 10.77 -13.21
C GLN A 57 36.78 10.90 -13.50
N GLU A 58 36.41 10.98 -14.78
CA GLU A 58 35.00 10.99 -15.22
C GLU A 58 34.28 9.66 -14.94
N GLU A 59 34.92 8.51 -15.13
CA GLU A 59 34.32 7.19 -14.87
C GLU A 59 34.13 6.96 -13.37
N ILE A 60 35.13 7.36 -12.57
CA ILE A 60 35.04 7.32 -11.12
C ILE A 60 33.90 8.22 -10.64
N GLY A 61 33.80 9.45 -11.17
CA GLY A 61 32.72 10.38 -10.86
C GLY A 61 31.34 9.84 -11.20
N LYS A 62 31.19 9.18 -12.36
CA LYS A 62 29.94 8.52 -12.76
C LYS A 62 29.58 7.37 -11.81
N ALA A 63 30.55 6.52 -11.46
CA ALA A 63 30.31 5.40 -10.56
C ALA A 63 29.91 5.87 -9.15
N VAL A 64 30.53 6.93 -8.64
CA VAL A 64 30.17 7.56 -7.36
C VAL A 64 28.77 8.17 -7.41
N ALA A 65 28.45 8.94 -8.46
CA ALA A 65 27.13 9.55 -8.62
C ALA A 65 26.01 8.48 -8.67
N GLN A 66 26.23 7.38 -9.41
CA GLN A 66 25.29 6.26 -9.44
C GLN A 66 25.12 5.59 -8.08
N MET A 67 26.20 5.50 -7.29
CA MET A 67 26.13 4.95 -5.93
C MET A 67 25.33 5.87 -5.01
N ASP A 68 25.56 7.19 -5.08
CA ASP A 68 24.80 8.19 -4.32
C ASP A 68 23.30 8.17 -4.66
N ASP A 69 22.95 8.11 -5.95
CA ASP A 69 21.55 8.01 -6.40
C ASP A 69 20.87 6.75 -5.82
N ARG A 70 21.61 5.62 -5.76
CA ARG A 70 21.11 4.38 -5.16
C ARG A 70 20.96 4.50 -3.64
N PHE A 71 21.88 5.20 -2.96
CA PHE A 71 21.78 5.46 -1.53
C PHE A 71 20.57 6.33 -1.20
N ASP A 72 20.32 7.38 -1.98
CA ASP A 72 19.17 8.25 -1.79
C ASP A 72 17.86 7.51 -2.04
N ASN A 73 17.81 6.66 -3.07
CA ASN A 73 16.66 5.80 -3.30
C ASN A 73 16.42 4.82 -2.14
N ALA A 74 17.47 4.15 -1.66
CA ALA A 74 17.39 3.24 -0.53
C ALA A 74 16.93 3.95 0.76
N ARG A 75 17.43 5.17 1.01
CA ARG A 75 16.98 6.01 2.12
C ARG A 75 15.50 6.36 2.00
N ARG A 76 15.05 6.72 0.80
CA ARG A 76 13.64 7.03 0.54
C ARG A 76 12.75 5.82 0.78
N ILE A 77 13.14 4.65 0.28
CA ILE A 77 12.44 3.38 0.54
C ILE A 77 12.34 3.13 2.04
N LEU A 78 13.42 3.30 2.80
CA LEU A 78 13.40 3.13 4.26
C LEU A 78 12.44 4.13 4.93
N GLN A 79 12.41 5.39 4.51
CA GLN A 79 11.52 6.40 5.07
C GLN A 79 10.04 6.14 4.75
N GLU A 80 9.76 5.51 3.60
CA GLU A 80 8.42 5.16 3.16
C GLU A 80 7.96 3.77 3.68
N LEU A 81 8.79 3.05 4.45
CA LEU A 81 8.44 1.72 4.95
C LEU A 81 7.22 1.80 5.90
N PRO A 82 6.13 1.08 5.59
CA PRO A 82 4.97 1.04 6.46
C PRO A 82 5.35 0.38 7.79
N GLY A 83 5.01 1.06 8.89
CA GLY A 83 5.25 0.56 10.23
C GLY A 83 6.63 0.87 10.81
N LEU A 84 7.50 1.61 10.11
CA LEU A 84 8.78 2.07 10.66
C LEU A 84 8.59 2.89 11.95
N GLN A 85 7.47 3.62 12.10
CA GLN A 85 7.21 4.40 13.30
C GLN A 85 6.93 3.57 14.57
N TYR A 86 6.68 2.27 14.41
CA TYR A 86 6.29 1.40 15.52
C TYR A 86 7.44 0.52 15.97
N VAL A 87 7.58 0.38 17.28
CA VAL A 87 8.50 -0.61 17.87
C VAL A 87 7.88 -2.01 17.72
N GLU A 88 8.71 -3.07 17.77
CA GLU A 88 8.26 -4.46 17.60
C GLU A 88 7.04 -4.82 18.48
N GLU A 89 7.06 -4.42 19.75
CA GLU A 89 5.95 -4.66 20.68
C GLU A 89 4.64 -3.97 20.25
N GLU A 90 4.72 -2.76 19.70
CA GLU A 90 3.56 -2.04 19.18
C GLU A 90 3.03 -2.68 17.90
N GLN A 91 3.92 -3.16 17.03
CA GLN A 91 3.54 -3.89 15.81
C GLN A 91 2.79 -5.18 16.17
N ASP A 92 3.28 -5.92 17.17
CA ASP A 92 2.62 -7.14 17.67
C ASP A 92 1.26 -6.83 18.32
N ALA A 93 1.16 -5.74 19.07
CA ALA A 93 -0.11 -5.30 19.66
C ALA A 93 -1.15 -4.96 18.57
N ILE A 94 -0.73 -4.20 17.55
CA ILE A 94 -1.58 -3.87 16.39
C ILE A 94 -2.00 -5.14 15.66
N LEU A 95 -1.05 -6.04 15.37
CA LEU A 95 -1.32 -7.31 14.69
C LEU A 95 -2.36 -8.14 15.44
N LYS A 96 -2.22 -8.25 16.77
CA LYS A 96 -3.16 -8.97 17.62
C LYS A 96 -4.55 -8.34 17.61
N GLN A 97 -4.63 -7.02 17.69
CA GLN A 97 -5.90 -6.28 17.64
C GLN A 97 -6.60 -6.45 16.30
N GLU A 98 -5.89 -6.23 15.19
CA GLU A 98 -6.41 -6.36 13.84
C GLU A 98 -6.87 -7.79 13.54
N THR A 99 -6.13 -8.80 14.02
CA THR A 99 -6.50 -10.21 13.87
C THR A 99 -7.82 -10.52 14.61
N ALA A 100 -8.01 -9.97 15.81
CA ALA A 100 -9.25 -10.16 16.56
C ALA A 100 -10.46 -9.49 15.87
N VAL A 101 -10.26 -8.30 15.30
CA VAL A 101 -11.28 -7.61 14.50
C VAL A 101 -11.62 -8.42 13.25
N LEU A 102 -10.61 -8.91 12.54
CA LEU A 102 -10.78 -9.72 11.34
C LEU A 102 -11.57 -11.00 11.63
N GLU A 103 -11.25 -11.70 12.72
CA GLU A 103 -11.96 -12.92 13.10
C GLU A 103 -13.43 -12.62 13.45
N THR A 104 -13.70 -11.51 14.13
CA THR A 104 -15.07 -11.05 14.40
C THR A 104 -15.82 -10.76 13.10
N LYS A 105 -15.20 -10.07 12.15
CA LYS A 105 -15.79 -9.76 10.84
C LYS A 105 -16.02 -11.01 10.02
N LYS A 106 -15.11 -11.98 10.07
CA LYS A 106 -15.24 -13.29 9.41
C LYS A 106 -16.43 -14.07 9.96
N GLN A 107 -16.63 -14.07 11.28
CA GLN A 107 -17.81 -14.70 11.89
C GLN A 107 -19.11 -13.99 11.51
N GLN A 108 -19.11 -12.65 11.45
CA GLN A 108 -20.25 -11.88 10.97
C GLN A 108 -20.57 -12.22 9.51
N LEU A 109 -19.55 -12.28 8.64
CA LEU A 109 -19.71 -12.66 7.25
C LEU A 109 -20.28 -14.08 7.11
N LYS A 110 -19.78 -15.04 7.89
CA LYS A 110 -20.31 -16.41 7.90
C LYS A 110 -21.80 -16.42 8.24
N LYS A 111 -22.21 -15.67 9.28
CA LYS A 111 -23.62 -15.53 9.65
C LYS A 111 -24.45 -14.89 8.52
N TYR A 112 -23.91 -13.90 7.81
CA TYR A 112 -24.58 -13.29 6.67
C TYR A 112 -24.70 -14.22 5.45
N MET A 113 -23.73 -15.11 5.24
CA MET A 113 -23.79 -16.14 4.19
C MET A 113 -24.84 -17.23 4.48
N GLU A 114 -25.14 -17.47 5.76
CA GLU A 114 -26.19 -18.40 6.21
C GLU A 114 -27.62 -17.82 6.10
N LEU A 115 -27.76 -16.53 5.77
CA LEU A 115 -29.06 -15.86 5.57
C LEU A 115 -29.48 -15.92 4.07
N ALA A 116 -30.78 -16.11 3.81
CA ALA A 116 -31.33 -15.98 2.45
C ALA A 116 -31.28 -14.50 2.00
N PRO A 117 -30.91 -14.16 0.75
CA PRO A 117 -30.86 -14.97 -0.49
C PRO A 117 -29.52 -15.68 -0.77
N PHE A 118 -28.53 -15.59 0.14
CA PHE A 118 -27.18 -16.11 -0.12
C PHE A 118 -27.07 -17.64 -0.01
N THR A 119 -27.98 -18.27 0.73
CA THR A 119 -28.10 -19.74 0.82
C THR A 119 -28.56 -20.39 -0.50
N GLY A 120 -29.37 -19.70 -1.29
CA GLY A 120 -29.90 -20.23 -2.57
C GLY A 120 -28.88 -20.25 -3.72
N SER A 121 -27.76 -19.53 -3.61
CA SER A 121 -26.73 -19.48 -4.65
C SER A 121 -25.71 -20.63 -4.55
N LEU A 122 -25.55 -21.24 -3.35
CA LEU A 122 -24.74 -22.44 -3.13
C LEU A 122 -25.45 -23.71 -3.60
N GLU A 123 -26.76 -23.83 -3.34
CA GLU A 123 -27.59 -24.95 -3.80
C GLU A 123 -27.74 -25.02 -5.33
N GLN A 124 -27.58 -23.89 -6.02
CA GLN A 124 -27.60 -23.85 -7.50
C GLN A 124 -26.30 -24.35 -8.13
N LYS A 125 -25.16 -24.33 -7.40
CA LYS A 125 -23.88 -24.88 -7.86
C LYS A 125 -23.82 -26.40 -7.68
N GLU A 126 -24.28 -26.93 -6.55
CA GLU A 126 -24.33 -28.40 -6.33
C GLU A 126 -25.30 -29.10 -7.28
N LYS A 127 -26.45 -28.50 -7.60
CA LYS A 127 -27.39 -29.07 -8.59
C LYS A 127 -26.91 -29.00 -10.05
N GLN A 128 -25.87 -28.20 -10.36
CA GLN A 128 -25.29 -28.12 -11.71
C GLN A 128 -24.16 -29.14 -11.94
N GLU A 129 -23.43 -29.54 -10.89
CA GLU A 129 -22.39 -30.58 -11.01
C GLU A 129 -22.96 -32.01 -10.95
N GLU A 130 -24.06 -32.24 -10.23
CA GLU A 130 -24.68 -33.57 -10.19
C GLU A 130 -25.40 -33.94 -11.52
N ASN A 131 -25.82 -32.93 -12.29
CA ASN A 131 -26.58 -33.13 -13.53
C ASN A 131 -25.70 -33.25 -14.80
N THR A 132 -24.38 -33.01 -14.71
CA THR A 132 -23.43 -33.21 -15.82
C THR A 132 -22.66 -34.53 -15.75
N MET A 133 -22.82 -35.30 -14.66
CA MET A 133 -22.16 -36.60 -14.49
C MET A 133 -23.10 -37.80 -14.76
N THR A 134 -24.36 -37.54 -15.13
CA THR A 134 -25.38 -38.57 -15.44
C THR A 134 -25.88 -38.53 -16.90
N MET A 135 -25.07 -38.02 -17.84
CA MET A 135 -25.20 -38.25 -19.28
C MET A 135 -23.83 -38.56 -19.88
#